data_AF-A0A6B3CXW8-F1
#
_entry.id   AF-A0A6B3CXW8-F1
#
_cell.length_a   1.000
_cell.length_b   1.000
_cell.length_c   1.000
_cell.angle_alpha   90.00
_cell.angle_beta   90.00
_cell.angle_gamma   90.00
#
_symmetry.space_group_name_H-M   'P 1'
#
loop_
_entity.id
_entity.type
_entity.pdbx_description
1 polymer ?
#
loop_
_entity_poly.entity_id
_entity_poly.type
_entity_poly.pdbx_seq_one_letter_code
_entity_poly.pdbx_strand_id
1 'polypeptide(L)'
;LAVAAVSLAQSRATFNRVEGRRVTALAEQLAATPLVRSQLLRPVPQEALAPLVNSTQTQSGVTSVTVADADGRVVSSTDPTLIGARLPRGEGTDVRSGWSGSLSVQGSRELVAQVPVL
;
A
#
# COMPACT_ATOMS: atom_id res chain seq x y z
N LEU A 1 -3.79 -6.33 -13.23
CA LEU A 1 -4.21 -5.09 -12.53
C LEU A 1 -3.40 -5.00 -11.26
N ALA A 2 -2.55 -3.98 -11.15
CA ALA A 2 -1.63 -3.81 -10.04
C ALA A 2 -2.34 -3.26 -8.79
N VAL A 3 -1.71 -3.36 -7.61
CA VAL A 3 -2.29 -2.96 -6.33
C VAL A 3 -1.36 -1.99 -5.61
N ALA A 4 -1.86 -0.82 -5.20
CA ALA A 4 -1.17 0.03 -4.23
C ALA A 4 -1.68 -0.29 -2.81
N ALA A 5 -0.77 -0.40 -1.85
CA ALA A 5 -1.08 -0.70 -0.46
C ALA A 5 -0.39 0.30 0.47
N VAL A 6 -1.15 0.90 1.38
CA VAL A 6 -0.64 1.84 2.37
C VAL A 6 -0.95 1.29 3.76
N SER A 7 0.02 1.30 4.66
CA SER A 7 -0.16 0.82 6.03
C SER A 7 0.27 1.85 7.09
N LEU A 8 -0.46 1.84 8.21
CA LEU A 8 -0.22 2.68 9.38
C LEU A 8 -0.14 1.79 10.65
N ALA A 9 0.97 1.84 11.38
CA ALA A 9 1.27 1.05 12.57
C ALA A 9 1.24 1.90 13.86
N GLN A 10 0.32 1.51 14.76
CA GLN A 10 0.17 1.86 16.20
C GLN A 10 -0.17 3.33 16.58
N SER A 11 -0.94 3.65 17.64
CA SER A 11 -1.08 3.07 18.99
C SER A 11 -2.46 3.37 19.62
N ARG A 12 -2.96 2.45 20.47
CA ARG A 12 -4.16 2.50 21.35
C ARG A 12 -5.56 2.38 20.71
N ALA A 13 -6.13 1.18 20.85
CA ALA A 13 -7.49 0.76 21.22
C ALA A 13 -8.77 1.54 20.82
N THR A 14 -8.70 2.73 20.24
CA THR A 14 -9.86 3.56 19.96
C THR A 14 -9.63 4.30 18.67
N PHE A 15 -9.91 3.72 17.49
CA PHE A 15 -10.27 4.54 16.31
C PHE A 15 -10.79 3.74 15.11
N ASN A 16 -12.11 3.55 15.04
CA ASN A 16 -12.74 2.66 14.04
C ASN A 16 -13.38 3.37 12.82
N ARG A 17 -13.15 4.68 12.55
CA ARG A 17 -13.81 5.30 11.36
C ARG A 17 -13.11 6.48 10.69
N VAL A 18 -12.32 7.30 11.39
CA VAL A 18 -11.68 8.49 10.78
C VAL A 18 -10.30 8.15 10.22
N GLU A 19 -9.42 7.48 10.98
CA GLU A 19 -8.12 7.00 10.44
C GLU A 19 -8.29 6.02 9.26
N GLY A 20 -9.29 5.14 9.29
CA GLY A 20 -9.56 4.22 8.16
C GLY A 20 -9.91 4.95 6.87
N ARG A 21 -10.68 6.05 6.95
CA ARG A 21 -10.99 6.90 5.80
C ARG A 21 -9.75 7.64 5.30
N ARG A 22 -8.90 8.13 6.20
CA ARG A 22 -7.64 8.78 5.84
C ARG A 22 -6.69 7.84 5.12
N VAL A 23 -6.47 6.63 5.65
CA VAL A 23 -5.58 5.63 5.04
C VAL A 23 -6.12 5.19 3.67
N THR A 24 -7.44 5.03 3.53
CA THR A 24 -8.07 4.74 2.24
C THR A 24 -7.86 5.86 1.23
N ALA A 25 -8.13 7.11 1.61
CA ALA A 25 -7.95 8.28 0.73
C ALA A 25 -6.49 8.45 0.27
N LEU A 26 -5.52 8.19 1.16
CA LEU A 26 -4.10 8.22 0.82
C LEU A 26 -3.74 7.10 -0.17
N ALA A 27 -4.27 5.89 0.04
CA ALA A 27 -4.06 4.78 -0.90
C ALA A 27 -4.70 5.07 -2.27
N GLU A 28 -5.88 5.69 -2.31
CA GLU A 28 -6.53 6.14 -3.55
C GLU A 28 -5.70 7.20 -4.27
N GLN A 29 -5.17 8.20 -3.55
CA GLN A 29 -4.32 9.24 -4.13
C GLN A 29 -3.02 8.64 -4.71
N LEU A 30 -2.40 7.70 -4.01
CA LEU A 30 -1.22 6.99 -4.50
C LEU A 30 -1.55 6.15 -5.76
N ALA A 31 -2.64 5.38 -5.72
CA ALA A 31 -3.09 4.57 -6.85
C ALA A 31 -3.44 5.42 -8.08
N ALA A 32 -3.97 6.63 -7.88
CA ALA A 32 -4.28 7.58 -8.95
C ALA A 32 -3.04 8.31 -9.53
N THR A 33 -1.85 8.12 -8.97
CA THR A 33 -0.63 8.79 -9.44
C THR A 33 -0.18 8.24 -10.81
N PRO A 34 -0.06 9.07 -11.87
CA PRO A 34 0.30 8.58 -13.21
C PRO A 34 1.66 7.86 -13.28
N LEU A 35 2.59 8.23 -12.41
CA LEU A 35 3.89 7.55 -12.29
C LEU A 35 3.71 6.09 -11.85
N VAL A 36 2.81 5.81 -10.91
CA VAL A 36 2.53 4.44 -10.44
C VAL A 36 2.05 3.59 -11.61
N ARG A 37 1.02 4.05 -12.31
CA ARG A 37 0.46 3.36 -13.49
C ARG A 37 1.51 3.11 -14.58
N SER A 38 2.31 4.12 -14.91
CA SER A 38 3.29 4.02 -16.01
C SER A 38 4.51 3.14 -15.68
N GLN A 39 4.95 3.11 -14.43
CA GLN A 39 6.10 2.29 -14.00
C GLN A 39 5.73 0.81 -13.82
N LEU A 40 4.50 0.52 -13.41
CA LEU A 40 4.00 -0.86 -13.30
C LEU A 40 3.91 -1.60 -14.64
N LEU A 41 3.98 -0.87 -15.77
CA LEU A 41 4.03 -1.43 -17.11
C LEU A 41 5.47 -1.69 -17.61
N ARG A 42 6.50 -1.29 -16.86
CA ARG A 42 7.90 -1.41 -17.26
C ARG A 42 8.60 -2.60 -16.59
N PRO A 43 9.60 -3.20 -17.24
CA PRO A 43 10.54 -4.09 -16.56
C PRO A 43 11.35 -3.25 -15.55
N VAL A 44 11.33 -3.64 -14.28
CA VAL A 44 11.98 -2.96 -13.13
C VAL A 44 11.27 -1.68 -12.63
N PRO A 45 10.04 -1.78 -12.06
CA PRO A 45 9.33 -0.63 -11.48
C PRO A 45 9.98 -0.05 -10.21
N GLN A 46 10.81 -0.85 -9.53
CA GLN A 46 11.30 -0.58 -8.18
C GLN A 46 12.09 0.74 -8.08
N GLU A 47 13.04 0.95 -8.98
CA GLU A 47 13.96 2.10 -8.93
C GLU A 47 13.22 3.43 -9.10
N ALA A 48 12.20 3.44 -9.97
CA ALA A 48 11.40 4.63 -10.23
C ALA A 48 10.34 4.91 -9.15
N LEU A 49 9.85 3.87 -8.47
CA LEU A 49 8.79 4.00 -7.47
C LEU A 49 9.32 4.19 -6.04
N ALA A 50 10.57 3.84 -5.75
CA ALA A 50 11.17 4.00 -4.42
C ALA A 50 11.12 5.46 -3.89
N PRO A 51 11.46 6.50 -4.67
CA PRO A 51 11.36 7.88 -4.20
C PRO A 51 9.91 8.31 -3.90
N LEU A 52 8.96 7.81 -4.69
CA LEU A 52 7.54 8.12 -4.50
C LEU A 52 7.02 7.54 -3.19
N VAL A 53 7.25 6.25 -2.93
CA VAL A 53 6.77 5.60 -1.68
C VAL A 53 7.37 6.25 -0.43
N ASN A 54 8.67 6.62 -0.47
CA ASN A 54 9.33 7.33 0.63
C ASN A 54 8.76 8.74 0.84
N SER A 55 8.47 9.46 -0.25
CA SER A 55 7.87 10.80 -0.18
C SER A 55 6.45 10.74 0.38
N THR A 56 5.64 9.76 -0.07
CA THR A 56 4.29 9.54 0.45
C THR A 56 4.32 9.23 1.93
N GLN A 57 5.21 8.35 2.41
CA GLN A 57 5.37 8.04 3.83
C GLN A 57 5.69 9.30 4.64
N THR A 58 6.71 10.06 4.21
CA THR A 58 7.18 11.28 4.88
C THR A 58 6.07 12.34 4.98
N GLN A 59 5.34 12.58 3.88
CA GLN A 59 4.34 13.65 3.82
C GLN A 59 3.03 13.28 4.54
N SER A 60 2.66 12.01 4.53
CA SER A 60 1.37 11.56 5.09
C SER A 60 1.47 11.10 6.54
N GLY A 61 2.69 10.84 7.05
CA GLY A 61 2.93 10.34 8.40
C GLY A 61 2.45 8.90 8.61
N VAL A 62 2.27 8.13 7.54
CA VAL A 62 1.99 6.69 7.64
C VAL A 62 3.25 5.90 7.94
N THR A 63 3.12 4.70 8.48
CA THR A 63 4.29 3.90 8.86
C THR A 63 4.89 3.15 7.69
N SER A 64 4.09 2.74 6.71
CA SER A 64 4.64 2.14 5.50
C SER A 64 3.80 2.43 4.27
N VAL A 65 4.47 2.40 3.11
CA VAL A 65 3.84 2.48 1.80
C VAL A 65 4.43 1.38 0.95
N THR A 66 3.58 0.59 0.32
CA THR A 66 3.95 -0.58 -0.48
C THR A 66 3.17 -0.60 -1.79
N VAL A 67 3.83 -0.86 -2.91
CA VAL A 67 3.20 -1.01 -4.23
C VAL A 67 3.48 -2.42 -4.72
N ALA A 68 2.45 -3.10 -5.21
CA ALA A 68 2.51 -4.44 -5.75
C ALA A 68 2.02 -4.48 -7.21
N ASP A 69 2.57 -5.43 -7.97
CA ASP A 69 2.18 -5.68 -9.36
C ASP A 69 0.84 -6.43 -9.47
N ALA A 70 0.51 -6.82 -10.70
CA ALA A 70 -0.72 -7.52 -11.02
C ALA A 70 -0.85 -8.91 -10.39
N ASP A 71 0.27 -9.54 -10.04
CA ASP A 71 0.34 -10.85 -9.39
C ASP A 71 0.34 -10.74 -7.86
N GLY A 72 0.25 -9.49 -7.36
CA GLY A 72 0.32 -9.14 -5.95
C GLY A 72 1.72 -9.28 -5.38
N ARG A 73 2.77 -9.19 -6.19
CA ARG A 73 4.16 -9.14 -5.72
C ARG A 73 4.59 -7.71 -5.49
N VAL A 74 5.21 -7.46 -4.35
CA VAL A 74 5.71 -6.12 -4.01
C VAL A 74 6.83 -5.73 -4.98
N VAL A 75 6.65 -4.59 -5.64
CA VAL A 75 7.64 -3.99 -6.55
C VAL A 75 8.33 -2.78 -5.95
N SER A 76 7.73 -2.14 -4.94
CA SER A 76 8.33 -1.03 -4.20
C SER A 76 7.74 -0.98 -2.81
N SER A 77 8.56 -0.68 -1.81
CA SER A 77 8.11 -0.49 -0.44
C SER A 77 9.08 0.39 0.33
N THR A 78 8.55 1.13 1.30
CA THR A 78 9.36 1.80 2.32
C THR A 78 10.08 0.80 3.22
N ASP A 79 9.61 -0.46 3.27
CA ASP A 79 10.36 -1.58 3.81
C ASP A 79 10.96 -2.42 2.65
N PRO A 80 12.27 -2.29 2.39
CA PRO A 80 12.91 -2.99 1.28
C PRO A 80 12.92 -4.51 1.43
N THR A 81 12.70 -5.05 2.64
CA THR A 81 12.66 -6.51 2.89
C THR A 81 11.43 -7.17 2.28
N LEU A 82 10.38 -6.39 1.97
CA LEU A 82 9.14 -6.89 1.39
C LEU A 82 9.22 -7.05 -0.14
N ILE A 83 10.23 -6.49 -0.79
CA ILE A 83 10.33 -6.49 -2.26
C ILE A 83 10.43 -7.92 -2.80
N GLY A 84 9.58 -8.24 -3.77
CA GLY A 84 9.42 -9.59 -4.34
C GLY A 84 8.50 -10.52 -3.55
N ALA A 85 8.21 -10.21 -2.28
CA ALA A 85 7.24 -10.95 -1.47
C ALA A 85 5.81 -10.72 -1.97
N ARG A 86 4.90 -11.64 -1.61
CA ARG A 86 3.49 -11.46 -1.88
C ARG A 86 2.88 -10.52 -0.85
N LEU A 87 2.18 -9.50 -1.32
CA LEU A 87 1.47 -8.55 -0.46
C LEU A 87 0.46 -9.32 0.41
N PRO A 88 0.47 -9.14 1.75
CA PRO A 88 -0.56 -9.71 2.62
C PRO A 88 -1.92 -9.19 2.17
N ARG A 89 -2.94 -10.04 2.08
CA ARG A 89 -4.30 -9.65 1.66
C ARG A 89 -5.26 -9.71 2.83
N GLY A 90 -6.24 -8.81 2.85
CA GLY A 90 -7.44 -9.00 3.67
C GLY A 90 -8.19 -10.26 3.23
N GLU A 91 -8.80 -10.97 4.17
CA GLU A 91 -9.63 -12.13 3.85
C GLU A 91 -10.80 -11.73 2.93
N GLY A 92 -11.01 -12.49 1.86
CA GLY A 92 -12.23 -12.41 1.03
C GLY A 92 -12.27 -11.34 -0.07
N THR A 93 -11.18 -10.61 -0.34
CA THR A 93 -11.20 -9.55 -1.38
C THR A 93 -10.54 -9.93 -2.69
N ASP A 94 -11.26 -9.67 -3.79
CA ASP A 94 -10.75 -9.69 -5.16
C ASP A 94 -9.82 -8.49 -5.38
N VAL A 95 -8.78 -8.65 -6.20
CA VAL A 95 -7.82 -7.57 -6.59
C VAL A 95 -8.54 -6.36 -7.19
N ARG A 96 -9.79 -6.53 -7.63
CA ARG A 96 -10.64 -5.52 -8.26
C ARG A 96 -11.42 -4.66 -7.27
N SER A 97 -11.60 -5.10 -6.03
CA SER A 97 -12.29 -4.34 -4.99
C SER A 97 -11.27 -3.82 -4.00
N GLY A 98 -11.20 -2.51 -3.80
CA GLY A 98 -10.38 -1.94 -2.73
C GLY A 98 -10.77 -2.53 -1.37
N TRP A 99 -9.80 -2.62 -0.46
CA TRP A 99 -9.97 -3.17 0.87
C TRP A 99 -9.36 -2.22 1.90
N SER A 100 -9.97 -2.11 3.08
CA SER A 100 -9.32 -1.52 4.23
C SER A 100 -9.68 -2.25 5.51
N GLY A 101 -8.74 -2.37 6.43
CA GLY A 101 -8.93 -3.13 7.66
C GLY A 101 -7.65 -3.31 8.45
N SER A 102 -7.78 -4.01 9.58
CA SER A 102 -6.61 -4.35 10.40
C SER A 102 -5.94 -5.62 9.86
N LEU A 103 -4.63 -5.58 9.65
CA LEU A 103 -3.82 -6.72 9.22
C LEU A 103 -2.56 -6.84 10.08
N SER A 104 -2.10 -8.06 10.31
CA SER A 104 -0.81 -8.30 10.95
C SER A 104 0.32 -8.17 9.93
N VAL A 105 1.04 -7.05 9.97
CA VAL A 105 2.23 -6.79 9.14
C VAL A 105 3.45 -6.94 10.03
N GLN A 106 4.35 -7.86 9.70
CA GLN A 106 5.58 -8.14 10.47
C GLN A 106 5.37 -8.31 11.99
N GLY A 107 4.27 -8.96 12.39
CA GLY A 107 3.96 -9.19 13.80
C GLY A 107 3.28 -8.00 14.51
N SER A 108 3.12 -6.85 13.85
CA SER A 108 2.35 -5.71 14.35
C SER A 108 0.97 -5.65 13.73
N ARG A 109 -0.05 -5.32 14.53
CA ARG A 109 -1.40 -5.03 14.00
C ARG A 109 -1.42 -3.62 13.43
N GLU A 110 -1.62 -3.51 12.13
CA GLU A 110 -1.64 -2.26 11.38
C GLU A 110 -3.01 -2.04 10.73
N LEU A 111 -3.38 -0.77 10.57
CA LEU A 111 -4.51 -0.39 9.72
C LEU A 111 -3.99 -0.20 8.30
N VAL A 112 -4.54 -0.98 7.38
CA VAL A 112 -4.07 -1.05 5.99
C VAL A 112 -5.22 -0.69 5.06
N ALA A 113 -4.92 0.04 3.98
CA ALA A 113 -5.80 0.14 2.84
C ALA A 113 -5.08 -0.35 1.58
N GLN A 114 -5.78 -1.11 0.76
CA GLN A 114 -5.34 -1.68 -0.50
C GLN A 114 -6.28 -1.17 -1.57
N VAL A 115 -5.74 -0.44 -2.55
CA VAL A 115 -6.53 0.17 -3.61
C VAL A 115 -5.97 -0.29 -4.96
N PRO A 116 -6.83 -0.76 -5.88
CA PRO A 116 -6.39 -1.14 -7.21
C PRO A 116 -5.81 0.07 -7.94
N VAL A 117 -4.69 -0.14 -8.63
CA VAL A 117 -4.18 0.83 -9.60
C VAL A 117 -4.89 0.54 -10.91
N LEU A 118 -5.84 1.41 -11.27
CA LEU A 118 -6.56 1.36 -12.54
C LEU A 118 -5.67 1.87 -13.66
#